data_AF-A0A150SFV7-F1
#
_entry.id   AF-A0A150SFV7-F1
#
_cell.length_a   1.000
_cell.length_b   1.000
_cell.length_c   1.000
_cell.angle_alpha   90.00
_cell.angle_beta   90.00
_cell.angle_gamma   90.00
#
_symmetry.space_group_name_H-M   'P 1'
#
loop_
_entity.id
_entity.type
_entity.pdbx_description
1 polymer ?
#
loop_
_entity_poly.entity_id
_entity_poly.type
_entity_poly.pdbx_seq_one_letter_code
_entity_poly.pdbx_strand_id
1 'polypeptide(L)'
;MTLVARAAPARAQDVAAAEALFNRGLAEMQAGRYESGCPALSESYRLDPRPGTLFTVAECEARRGRVATAATRYGDYLALYARLTPDAQAKQKGRNKIATQRKAALTPDIPELTLSLPEGAPPGTVVKRDEIELGAPMLGVPLPTDPGDHVVTTQAPGGPLTEARISIAKGEKKQITLEVKAAPPETPAAAAPPGAQPLPVPPPPPATDTEGHGSWQTTTAFVVGGVGIAGLALGGVMGGLALSKKATVDDNCDGTICNHEGKLAADSS
;
A
#
# COMPACT_ATOMS: atom_id res chain seq x y z
N MET A 1 -21.95 -23.85 25.95
CA MET A 1 -21.01 -23.60 24.83
C MET A 1 -20.42 -22.21 25.03
N THR A 2 -19.19 -22.12 25.54
CA THR A 2 -18.52 -20.85 25.81
C THR A 2 -17.51 -20.61 24.70
N LEU A 3 -17.78 -19.67 23.80
CA LEU A 3 -16.81 -19.22 22.80
C LEU A 3 -15.74 -18.38 23.50
N VAL A 4 -14.50 -18.89 23.56
CA VAL A 4 -13.32 -18.09 23.87
C VAL A 4 -12.83 -17.47 22.55
N ALA A 5 -13.02 -16.16 22.38
CA ALA A 5 -12.53 -15.43 21.23
C ALA A 5 -11.01 -15.18 21.37
N ARG A 6 -10.22 -15.82 20.50
CA ARG A 6 -8.74 -15.83 20.50
C ARG A 6 -8.18 -14.66 19.65
N ALA A 7 -8.35 -13.42 20.11
CA ALA A 7 -7.91 -12.21 19.38
C ALA A 7 -6.55 -11.62 19.84
N ALA A 8 -5.89 -12.22 20.84
CA ALA A 8 -4.65 -11.70 21.43
C ALA A 8 -3.39 -11.71 20.53
N PRO A 9 -3.12 -12.71 19.67
CA PRO A 9 -1.84 -12.78 18.96
C PRO A 9 -1.72 -11.72 17.85
N ALA A 10 -2.81 -11.43 17.14
CA ALA A 10 -2.82 -10.42 16.07
C ALA A 10 -2.51 -9.01 16.60
N ARG A 11 -3.11 -8.62 17.73
CA ARG A 11 -2.86 -7.32 18.35
C ARG A 11 -1.41 -7.16 18.83
N ALA A 12 -0.80 -8.22 19.36
CA ALA A 12 0.60 -8.18 19.78
C ALA A 12 1.55 -8.05 18.57
N GLN A 13 1.24 -8.73 17.46
CA GLN A 13 1.96 -8.58 16.20
C GLN A 13 1.86 -7.17 15.63
N ASP A 14 0.67 -6.56 15.67
CA ASP A 14 0.46 -5.17 15.22
C ASP A 14 1.29 -4.17 16.03
N VAL A 15 1.37 -4.33 17.35
CA VAL A 15 2.21 -3.47 18.22
C VAL A 15 3.69 -3.61 17.89
N ALA A 16 4.18 -4.83 17.69
CA ALA A 16 5.58 -5.06 17.32
C ALA A 16 5.91 -4.47 15.93
N ALA A 17 5.01 -4.64 14.95
CA ALA A 17 5.13 -4.04 13.64
C ALA A 17 5.12 -2.50 13.70
N ALA A 18 4.23 -1.92 14.51
CA ALA A 18 4.16 -0.48 14.73
C ALA A 18 5.46 0.08 15.30
N GLU A 19 6.09 -0.63 16.25
CA GLU A 19 7.37 -0.23 16.84
C GLU A 19 8.53 -0.29 15.83
N ALA A 20 8.61 -1.37 15.05
CA ALA A 20 9.61 -1.50 13.98
C ALA A 20 9.49 -0.36 12.96
N LEU A 21 8.27 -0.05 12.53
CA LEU A 21 7.97 1.06 11.61
C LEU A 21 8.28 2.43 12.22
N PHE A 22 8.00 2.62 13.51
CA PHE A 22 8.34 3.85 14.23
C PHE A 22 9.85 4.09 14.23
N ASN A 23 10.62 3.07 14.61
CA ASN A 23 12.08 3.14 14.69
C ASN A 23 12.70 3.40 13.31
N ARG A 24 12.20 2.71 12.27
CA ARG A 24 12.58 2.99 10.88
C ARG A 24 12.28 4.43 10.50
N GLY A 25 11.07 4.89 10.77
CA GLY A 25 10.63 6.25 10.46
C GLY A 25 11.51 7.32 11.10
N LEU A 26 11.87 7.15 12.38
CA LEU A 26 12.79 8.05 13.07
C LEU A 26 14.20 8.04 12.47
N ALA A 27 14.74 6.86 12.13
CA ALA A 27 16.06 6.75 11.50
C ALA A 27 16.10 7.45 10.13
N GLU A 28 15.05 7.27 9.32
CA GLU A 28 14.89 7.94 8.03
C GLU A 28 14.79 9.47 8.19
N MET A 29 14.01 9.95 9.17
CA MET A 29 13.92 11.39 9.49
C MET A 29 15.25 12.00 9.92
N GLN A 30 16.01 11.28 10.75
CA GLN A 30 17.35 11.72 11.19
C GLN A 30 18.32 11.84 10.02
N ALA A 31 18.17 10.97 9.03
CA ALA A 31 18.93 11.01 7.79
C ALA A 31 18.36 11.97 6.73
N GLY A 32 17.33 12.76 7.05
CA GLY A 32 16.69 13.71 6.13
C GLY A 32 15.82 13.07 5.04
N ARG A 33 15.56 11.76 5.12
CA ARG A 33 14.77 11.00 4.13
C ARG A 33 13.29 11.00 4.52
N TYR A 34 12.64 12.15 4.34
CA TYR A 34 11.24 12.32 4.75
C TYR A 34 10.25 11.53 3.89
N GLU A 35 10.56 11.34 2.60
CA GLU A 35 9.73 10.59 1.66
C GLU A 35 9.48 9.13 2.09
N SER A 36 10.49 8.47 2.67
CA SER A 36 10.39 7.12 3.24
C SER A 36 10.00 7.14 4.72
N GLY A 37 10.47 8.12 5.48
CA GLY A 37 10.26 8.19 6.92
C GLY A 37 8.83 8.49 7.34
N CYS A 38 8.18 9.48 6.71
CA CYS A 38 6.83 9.91 7.13
C CYS A 38 5.75 8.85 6.87
N PRO A 39 5.76 8.11 5.74
CA PRO A 39 4.86 6.98 5.54
C PRO A 39 5.05 5.87 6.58
N ALA A 40 6.29 5.54 6.96
CA ALA A 40 6.56 4.54 8.00
C ALA A 40 5.99 4.96 9.37
N LEU A 41 6.13 6.25 9.74
CA LEU A 41 5.53 6.78 10.98
C LEU A 41 4.00 6.81 10.93
N SER A 42 3.43 7.15 9.76
CA SER A 42 1.99 7.16 9.56
C SER A 42 1.41 5.75 9.71
N GLU A 43 2.09 4.75 9.16
CA GLU A 43 1.68 3.36 9.30
C GLU A 43 1.86 2.84 10.73
N SER A 44 2.95 3.21 11.41
CA SER A 44 3.14 2.96 12.84
C SER A 44 1.96 3.50 13.66
N TYR A 45 1.54 4.75 13.40
CA TYR A 45 0.38 5.34 14.07
C TYR A 45 -0.93 4.62 13.74
N ARG A 46 -1.12 4.16 12.51
CA ARG A 46 -2.32 3.42 12.09
C ARG A 46 -2.45 2.09 12.84
N LEU A 47 -1.34 1.38 13.02
CA LEU A 47 -1.28 0.09 13.72
C LEU A 47 -1.39 0.25 15.24
N ASP A 48 -0.76 1.28 15.81
CA ASP A 48 -0.81 1.57 17.24
C ASP A 48 -0.97 3.08 17.51
N PRO A 49 -2.22 3.57 17.61
CA PRO A 49 -2.51 4.99 17.76
C PRO A 49 -2.06 5.57 19.10
N ARG A 50 -0.86 6.16 19.14
CA ARG A 50 -0.32 6.87 20.31
C ARG A 50 -0.22 8.38 20.06
N PRO A 51 -0.56 9.25 21.04
CA PRO A 51 -0.42 10.70 20.89
C PRO A 51 1.02 11.13 20.54
N GLY A 52 2.01 10.46 21.13
CA GLY A 52 3.41 10.75 20.86
C GLY A 52 3.82 10.45 19.41
N THR A 53 3.29 9.36 18.83
CA THR A 53 3.51 8.98 17.43
C THR A 53 2.83 9.97 16.50
N LEU A 54 1.57 10.34 16.75
CA LEU A 54 0.83 11.32 15.95
C LEU A 54 1.55 12.69 15.88
N PHE A 55 2.08 13.17 17.01
CA PHE A 55 2.89 14.38 17.01
C PHE A 55 4.15 14.24 16.14
N THR A 56 4.79 13.06 16.17
CA THR A 56 5.99 12.79 15.36
C THR A 56 5.66 12.74 13.87
N VAL A 57 4.51 12.17 13.49
CA VAL A 57 3.98 12.23 12.11
C VAL A 57 3.81 13.69 11.68
N ALA A 58 3.21 14.54 12.51
CA ALA A 58 3.03 15.96 12.19
C ALA A 58 4.37 16.69 11.95
N GLU A 59 5.37 16.47 12.80
CA GLU A 59 6.72 17.04 12.62
C GLU A 59 7.40 16.53 11.35
N CYS A 60 7.22 15.26 11.02
CA CYS A 60 7.78 14.66 9.80
C CYS A 60 7.20 15.31 8.54
N GLU A 61 5.87 15.38 8.46
CA GLU A 61 5.18 15.95 7.29
C GLU A 61 5.50 17.45 7.13
N ALA A 62 5.64 18.19 8.24
CA ALA A 62 6.06 19.59 8.20
C ALA A 62 7.47 19.73 7.59
N ARG A 63 8.40 18.84 7.95
CA ARG A 63 9.77 18.81 7.42
C ARG A 63 9.83 18.34 5.96
N ARG A 64 8.90 17.49 5.55
CA ARG A 64 8.70 17.05 4.16
C ARG A 64 8.14 18.16 3.26
N GLY A 65 7.53 19.19 3.83
CA GLY A 65 6.87 20.28 3.09
C GLY A 65 5.39 20.04 2.82
N ARG A 66 4.81 18.96 3.36
CA ARG A 66 3.37 18.65 3.31
C ARG A 66 2.62 19.48 4.35
N VAL A 67 2.50 20.79 4.12
CA VAL A 67 2.02 21.78 5.11
C VAL A 67 0.54 21.59 5.53
N ALA A 68 -0.35 21.24 4.61
CA ALA A 68 -1.77 21.01 4.88
C ALA A 68 -1.97 19.71 5.68
N THR A 69 -1.25 18.66 5.27
CA THR A 69 -1.21 17.39 6.00
C THR A 69 -0.67 17.61 7.41
N ALA A 70 0.46 18.29 7.57
CA ALA A 70 1.06 18.56 8.87
C ALA A 70 0.14 19.38 9.79
N ALA A 71 -0.47 20.46 9.29
CA ALA A 71 -1.41 21.27 10.06
C ALA A 71 -2.64 20.47 10.54
N THR A 72 -3.12 19.55 9.71
CA THR A 72 -4.18 18.60 10.07
C THR A 72 -3.72 17.70 11.20
N ARG A 73 -2.54 17.07 11.08
CA ARG A 73 -1.99 16.17 12.11
C ARG A 73 -1.71 16.85 13.45
N TYR A 74 -1.26 18.11 13.45
CA TYR A 74 -1.18 18.89 14.68
C TYR A 74 -2.57 19.16 15.27
N GLY A 75 -3.57 19.41 14.44
CA GLY A 75 -4.97 19.54 14.87
C GLY A 75 -5.50 18.27 15.53
N ASP A 76 -5.31 17.13 14.88
CA ASP A 76 -5.68 15.80 15.39
C ASP A 76 -5.00 15.53 16.74
N TYR A 77 -3.71 15.84 16.84
CA TYR A 77 -2.94 15.70 18.07
C TYR A 77 -3.52 16.58 19.20
N LEU A 78 -3.84 17.84 18.93
CA LEU A 78 -4.42 18.75 19.92
C LEU A 78 -5.81 18.27 20.38
N ALA A 79 -6.64 17.78 19.45
CA ALA A 79 -7.94 17.20 19.76
C ALA A 79 -7.82 15.94 20.63
N LEU A 80 -6.84 15.07 20.33
CA LEU A 80 -6.54 13.89 21.14
C LEU A 80 -6.01 14.29 22.53
N TYR A 81 -5.07 15.24 22.59
CA TYR A 81 -4.47 15.75 23.82
C TYR A 81 -5.53 16.28 24.80
N ALA A 82 -6.51 17.03 24.28
CA ALA A 82 -7.60 17.60 25.08
C ALA A 82 -8.46 16.54 25.79
N ARG A 83 -8.45 15.29 25.31
CA ARG A 83 -9.22 14.16 25.87
C ARG A 83 -8.39 13.27 26.82
N LEU A 84 -7.09 13.52 26.95
CA LEU A 84 -6.20 12.74 27.82
C LEU A 84 -6.43 13.07 29.29
N THR A 85 -6.15 12.12 30.17
CA THR A 85 -6.06 12.37 31.62
C THR A 85 -4.89 13.33 31.94
N PRO A 86 -4.92 14.04 33.07
CA PRO A 86 -3.82 14.93 33.47
C PRO A 86 -2.44 14.26 33.47
N ASP A 87 -2.34 13.01 33.95
CA ASP A 87 -1.09 12.25 33.95
C ASP A 87 -0.60 11.94 32.53
N ALA A 88 -1.52 11.58 31.63
CA ALA A 88 -1.19 11.31 30.24
C ALA A 88 -0.79 12.60 29.49
N GLN A 89 -1.39 13.74 29.83
CA GLN A 89 -0.98 15.06 29.34
C GLN A 89 0.44 15.42 29.81
N ALA A 90 0.76 15.21 31.09
CA ALA A 90 2.10 15.45 31.63
C ALA A 90 3.18 14.65 30.87
N LYS A 91 2.88 13.40 30.49
CA LYS A 91 3.76 12.55 29.67
C LYS A 91 4.02 13.08 28.26
N GLN A 92 3.19 14.00 27.74
CA GLN A 92 3.42 14.63 26.43
C GLN A 92 4.47 15.75 26.47
N LYS A 93 5.00 16.12 27.64
CA LYS A 93 6.15 17.04 27.79
C LYS A 93 5.97 18.37 27.03
N GLY A 94 4.78 18.96 27.09
CA GLY A 94 4.49 20.27 26.49
C GLY A 94 4.33 20.31 24.97
N ARG A 95 4.29 19.15 24.30
CA ARG A 95 4.07 19.04 22.84
C ARG A 95 2.80 19.72 22.35
N ASN A 96 1.78 19.89 23.19
CA ASN A 96 0.58 20.68 22.86
C ASN A 96 0.92 22.13 22.51
N LYS A 97 1.82 22.79 23.24
CA LYS A 97 2.23 24.17 22.93
C LYS A 97 2.96 24.24 21.59
N ILE A 98 3.85 23.28 21.34
CA ILE A 98 4.59 23.18 20.07
C ILE A 98 3.61 22.94 18.91
N ALA A 99 2.68 21.99 19.06
CA ALA A 99 1.69 21.69 18.05
C ALA A 99 0.80 22.91 17.71
N THR A 100 0.35 23.66 18.72
CA THR A 100 -0.40 24.91 18.50
C THR A 100 0.42 25.93 17.70
N GLN A 101 1.68 26.15 18.09
CA GLN A 101 2.56 27.11 17.42
C GLN A 101 2.86 26.68 15.98
N ARG A 102 3.21 25.41 15.75
CA ARG A 102 3.51 24.87 14.43
C ARG A 102 2.31 24.90 13.50
N LYS A 103 1.13 24.47 13.98
CA LYS A 103 -0.11 24.56 13.20
C LYS A 103 -0.40 26.01 12.78
N ALA A 104 -0.30 26.96 13.70
CA ALA A 104 -0.54 28.37 13.40
C ALA A 104 0.45 28.91 12.37
N ALA A 105 1.74 28.58 12.49
CA ALA A 105 2.78 28.98 11.55
C ALA A 105 2.59 28.39 10.14
N LEU A 106 2.05 27.18 10.03
CA LEU A 106 1.79 26.54 8.75
C LEU A 106 0.50 27.01 8.08
N THR A 107 -0.48 27.47 8.85
CA THR A 107 -1.81 27.86 8.35
C THR A 107 -1.79 28.83 7.16
N PRO A 108 -1.00 29.93 7.15
CA PRO A 108 -0.99 30.85 6.00
C PRO A 108 -0.33 30.26 4.74
N ASP A 109 0.48 29.22 4.89
CA ASP A 109 1.16 28.55 3.78
C ASP A 109 0.28 27.47 3.11
N ILE A 110 -0.89 27.14 3.67
CA ILE A 110 -1.78 26.09 3.15
C ILE A 110 -2.50 26.59 1.89
N PRO A 111 -2.23 25.98 0.72
CA PRO A 111 -3.02 26.20 -0.47
C PRO A 111 -4.45 25.66 -0.37
N GLU A 112 -5.35 26.26 -1.13
CA GLU A 112 -6.72 25.80 -1.35
C GLU A 112 -6.92 25.45 -2.84
N LEU A 113 -7.28 24.21 -3.13
CA LEU A 113 -7.57 23.72 -4.47
C LEU A 113 -9.06 23.40 -4.59
N THR A 114 -9.73 24.05 -5.54
CA THR A 114 -11.11 23.80 -5.91
C THR A 114 -11.14 23.02 -7.23
N LEU A 115 -11.64 21.79 -7.21
CA LEU A 115 -11.82 20.97 -8.41
C LEU A 115 -13.30 20.87 -8.73
N SER A 116 -13.68 21.20 -9.97
CA SER A 116 -15.06 21.10 -10.46
C SER A 116 -15.15 20.20 -11.68
N LEU A 117 -16.29 19.54 -11.85
CA LEU A 117 -16.64 18.87 -13.10
C LEU A 117 -17.29 19.87 -14.07
N PRO A 118 -17.17 19.67 -15.38
CA PRO A 118 -17.82 20.52 -16.37
C PRO A 118 -19.34 20.33 -16.33
N GLU A 119 -20.07 21.33 -16.80
CA GLU A 119 -21.52 21.20 -16.97
C GLU A 119 -21.84 20.02 -17.90
N GLY A 120 -22.78 19.16 -17.48
CA GLY A 120 -23.14 17.95 -18.23
C GLY A 120 -22.19 16.76 -18.06
N ALA A 121 -21.23 16.81 -17.12
CA ALA A 121 -20.42 15.64 -16.78
C ALA A 121 -21.33 14.42 -16.45
N PRO A 122 -21.04 13.23 -17.00
CA PRO A 122 -21.85 12.04 -16.76
C PRO A 122 -22.00 11.75 -15.25
N PRO A 123 -23.22 11.47 -14.75
CA PRO A 123 -23.43 11.03 -13.38
C PRO A 123 -22.57 9.80 -13.06
N GLY A 124 -22.02 9.72 -11.85
CA GLY A 124 -21.11 8.64 -11.47
C GLY A 124 -19.67 8.80 -11.98
N THR A 125 -19.29 9.97 -12.51
CA THR A 125 -17.89 10.28 -12.79
C THR A 125 -17.06 10.23 -11.51
N VAL A 126 -16.05 9.36 -11.50
CA VAL A 126 -15.09 9.23 -10.40
C VAL A 126 -13.99 10.25 -10.58
N VAL A 127 -13.71 11.03 -9.54
CA VAL A 127 -12.59 11.98 -9.48
C VAL A 127 -11.63 11.52 -8.41
N LYS A 128 -10.33 11.46 -8.72
CA LYS A 128 -9.29 11.18 -7.72
C LYS A 128 -8.23 12.28 -7.73
N ARG A 129 -7.72 12.65 -6.56
CA ARG A 129 -6.52 13.49 -6.40
C ARG A 129 -5.48 12.66 -5.66
N ASP A 130 -4.32 12.46 -6.27
CA ASP A 130 -3.25 11.61 -5.74
C ASP A 130 -3.77 10.22 -5.33
N GLU A 131 -4.53 9.59 -6.24
CA GLU A 131 -5.18 8.28 -6.07
C GLU A 131 -6.34 8.22 -5.05
N ILE A 132 -6.56 9.29 -4.28
CA ILE A 132 -7.65 9.40 -3.31
C ILE A 132 -8.92 9.88 -4.02
N GLU A 133 -9.99 9.09 -3.94
CA GLU A 133 -11.29 9.46 -4.49
C GLU A 133 -11.91 10.65 -3.76
N LEU A 134 -12.32 11.65 -4.53
CA LEU A 134 -13.03 12.82 -4.06
C LEU A 134 -14.52 12.60 -4.29
N GLY A 135 -15.27 12.42 -3.20
CA GLY A 135 -16.72 12.30 -3.27
C GLY A 135 -17.37 13.58 -3.81
N ALA A 136 -18.57 13.47 -4.38
CA ALA A 136 -19.28 14.61 -4.98
C ALA A 136 -19.37 15.87 -4.09
N PRO A 137 -19.60 15.80 -2.76
CA PRO A 137 -19.64 16.98 -1.90
C PRO A 137 -18.31 17.75 -1.79
N MET A 138 -17.20 17.14 -2.20
CA MET A 138 -15.87 17.75 -2.19
C MET A 138 -15.61 18.58 -3.46
N LEU A 139 -16.39 18.35 -4.53
CA LEU A 139 -16.23 19.05 -5.80
C LEU A 139 -16.87 20.44 -5.75
N GLY A 140 -16.19 21.45 -6.27
CA GLY A 140 -16.63 22.86 -6.25
C GLY A 140 -16.37 23.60 -4.94
N VAL A 141 -15.76 22.95 -3.94
CA VAL A 141 -15.41 23.55 -2.65
C VAL A 141 -13.89 23.76 -2.56
N PRO A 142 -13.39 24.86 -2.00
CA PRO A 142 -11.95 25.06 -1.76
C PRO A 142 -11.46 24.10 -0.68
N LEU A 143 -10.60 23.14 -1.06
CA LEU A 143 -10.06 22.15 -0.15
C LEU A 143 -8.59 22.43 0.19
N PRO A 144 -8.20 22.38 1.47
CA PRO A 144 -6.80 22.37 1.87
C PRO A 144 -6.03 21.26 1.14
N THR A 145 -4.95 21.64 0.48
CA THR A 145 -4.11 20.75 -0.32
C THR A 145 -2.65 21.05 -0.02
N ASP A 146 -1.76 20.06 -0.04
CA ASP A 146 -0.34 20.36 0.12
C ASP A 146 0.20 21.12 -1.10
N PRO A 147 1.28 21.90 -1.00
CA PRO A 147 1.91 22.53 -2.15
C PRO A 147 2.67 21.48 -2.98
N GLY A 148 2.83 21.77 -4.27
CA GLY A 148 3.55 20.94 -5.22
C GLY A 148 2.64 20.43 -6.35
N ASP A 149 3.10 19.36 -6.98
CA ASP A 149 2.38 18.74 -8.10
C ASP A 149 1.41 17.68 -7.60
N HIS A 150 0.18 17.76 -8.09
CA HIS A 150 -0.90 16.81 -7.84
C HIS A 150 -1.32 16.16 -9.14
N VAL A 151 -1.60 14.86 -9.07
CA VAL A 151 -2.20 14.11 -10.17
C VAL A 151 -3.69 14.01 -9.92
N VAL A 152 -4.49 14.54 -10.83
CA VAL A 152 -5.96 14.41 -10.77
C VAL A 152 -6.42 13.54 -11.93
N THR A 153 -7.20 12.52 -11.60
CA THR A 153 -7.80 11.64 -12.60
C THR A 153 -9.31 11.76 -12.59
N THR A 154 -9.93 11.75 -13.76
CA THR A 154 -11.38 11.66 -13.96
C THR A 154 -11.72 10.44 -14.80
N GLN A 155 -12.81 9.76 -14.44
CA GLN A 155 -13.34 8.64 -15.20
C GLN A 155 -14.86 8.64 -15.15
N ALA A 156 -15.51 8.92 -16.28
CA ALA A 156 -16.94 8.68 -16.44
C ALA A 156 -17.24 7.18 -16.44
N PRO A 157 -18.45 6.74 -16.05
CA PRO A 157 -18.83 5.33 -16.17
C PRO A 157 -18.65 4.81 -17.60
N GLY A 158 -17.88 3.73 -17.75
CA GLY A 158 -17.52 3.15 -19.06
C GLY A 158 -16.58 4.00 -19.93
N GLY A 159 -16.16 5.18 -19.45
CA GLY A 159 -15.29 6.11 -20.16
C GLY A 159 -13.80 5.87 -19.93
N PRO A 160 -12.92 6.47 -20.76
CA PRO A 160 -11.48 6.39 -20.55
C PRO A 160 -11.06 7.21 -19.31
N LEU A 161 -10.00 6.75 -18.64
CA LEU A 161 -9.34 7.53 -17.59
C LEU A 161 -8.66 8.74 -18.23
N THR A 162 -8.94 9.94 -17.71
CA THR A 162 -8.26 11.17 -18.09
C THR A 162 -7.41 11.65 -16.92
N GLU A 163 -6.16 12.02 -17.17
CA GLU A 163 -5.21 12.51 -16.16
C GLU A 163 -4.85 13.98 -16.43
N ALA A 164 -4.80 14.77 -15.36
CA ALA A 164 -4.31 16.15 -15.36
C ALA A 164 -3.27 16.33 -14.26
N ARG A 165 -2.21 17.07 -14.56
CA ARG A 165 -1.19 17.47 -13.58
C ARG A 165 -1.40 18.92 -13.18
N ILE A 166 -1.51 19.14 -11.88
CA ILE A 166 -1.83 20.44 -11.30
C ILE A 166 -0.72 20.81 -10.33
N SER A 167 0.01 21.88 -10.62
CA SER A 167 0.95 22.46 -9.66
C SER A 167 0.25 23.56 -8.86
N ILE A 168 0.44 23.57 -7.54
CA ILE A 168 -0.10 24.58 -6.64
C ILE A 168 0.97 25.07 -5.65
N ALA A 169 1.17 26.38 -5.57
CA ALA A 169 2.15 27.00 -4.69
C ALA A 169 1.60 27.19 -3.27
N LYS A 170 2.51 27.41 -2.31
CA LYS A 170 2.14 27.73 -0.91
C LYS A 170 1.19 28.93 -0.84
N GLY A 171 0.12 28.79 -0.07
CA GLY A 171 -0.90 29.81 0.13
C GLY A 171 -1.71 30.17 -1.14
N GLU A 172 -1.52 29.47 -2.25
CA GLU A 172 -2.26 29.71 -3.50
C GLU A 172 -3.72 29.24 -3.34
N LYS A 173 -4.64 30.03 -3.89
CA LYS A 173 -6.03 29.60 -4.10
C LYS A 173 -6.22 29.35 -5.58
N LYS A 174 -6.51 28.10 -5.96
CA LYS A 174 -6.60 27.69 -7.36
C LYS A 174 -7.91 26.97 -7.63
N GLN A 175 -8.58 27.32 -8.71
CA GLN A 175 -9.80 26.67 -9.16
C GLN A 175 -9.60 26.10 -10.56
N ILE A 176 -9.97 24.83 -10.74
CA ILE A 176 -9.80 24.09 -11.99
C ILE A 176 -11.06 23.30 -12.31
N THR A 177 -11.59 23.52 -13.52
CA THR A 177 -12.60 22.65 -14.10
C THR A 177 -11.90 21.51 -14.83
N LEU A 178 -12.17 20.29 -14.40
CA LEU A 178 -11.55 19.07 -14.93
C LEU A 178 -12.14 18.70 -16.29
N GLU A 179 -11.35 18.03 -17.12
CA GLU A 179 -11.87 17.41 -18.33
C GLU A 179 -12.50 16.06 -17.99
N VAL A 180 -13.61 15.73 -18.66
CA VAL A 180 -14.27 14.42 -18.55
C VAL A 180 -14.60 13.93 -19.94
N LYS A 181 -14.06 12.76 -20.30
CA LYS A 181 -14.37 12.10 -21.57
C LYS A 181 -15.44 11.04 -21.32
N ALA A 182 -16.59 11.21 -21.96
CA ALA A 182 -17.65 10.20 -21.94
C ALA A 182 -17.23 8.95 -22.73
N ALA A 183 -17.81 7.80 -22.38
CA ALA A 183 -17.69 6.62 -23.22
C ALA A 183 -18.25 6.93 -24.61
N PRO A 184 -17.63 6.41 -25.70
CA PRO A 184 -18.31 6.34 -26.99
C PRO A 184 -19.68 5.66 -26.77
N PRO A 185 -20.76 6.13 -27.39
CA PRO A 185 -22.04 5.46 -27.28
C PRO A 185 -21.83 3.99 -27.65
N GLU A 186 -22.20 3.08 -26.75
CA GLU A 186 -22.24 1.66 -27.09
C GLU A 186 -23.10 1.55 -28.33
N THR A 187 -22.48 1.22 -29.46
CA THR A 187 -23.24 0.78 -30.62
C THR A 187 -24.02 -0.42 -30.09
N PRO A 188 -25.36 -0.43 -30.15
CA PRO A 188 -26.13 -1.54 -29.63
C PRO A 188 -25.52 -2.79 -30.24
N ALA A 189 -24.98 -3.68 -29.39
CA ALA A 189 -24.52 -4.98 -29.85
C ALA A 189 -25.73 -5.55 -30.57
N ALA A 190 -25.64 -5.62 -31.90
CA ALA A 190 -26.70 -6.15 -32.73
C ALA A 190 -27.08 -7.47 -32.09
N ALA A 191 -28.30 -7.55 -31.56
CA ALA A 191 -28.78 -8.74 -30.90
C ALA A 191 -28.43 -9.91 -31.81
N ALA A 192 -27.53 -10.79 -31.34
CA ALA A 192 -27.23 -12.00 -32.07
C ALA A 192 -28.58 -12.67 -32.36
N PRO A 193 -28.85 -13.09 -33.62
CA PRO A 193 -30.13 -13.68 -33.96
C PRO A 193 -30.44 -14.80 -32.98
N PRO A 194 -31.64 -14.86 -32.37
CA PRO A 194 -32.03 -15.99 -31.54
C PRO A 194 -32.12 -17.22 -32.45
N GLY A 195 -31.07 -18.03 -32.51
CA GLY A 195 -31.07 -19.19 -33.41
C GLY A 195 -29.78 -19.99 -33.58
N ALA A 196 -28.63 -19.60 -33.02
CA ALA A 196 -27.46 -20.47 -33.07
C ALA A 196 -27.55 -21.55 -31.99
N GLN A 197 -28.27 -22.64 -32.29
CA GLN A 197 -28.18 -23.87 -31.50
C GLN A 197 -26.74 -24.42 -31.56
N PRO A 198 -26.18 -24.91 -30.44
CA PRO A 198 -24.91 -25.62 -30.46
C PRO A 198 -25.06 -26.92 -31.27
N LEU A 199 -24.21 -27.12 -32.28
CA LEU A 199 -24.12 -28.40 -32.98
C LEU A 199 -23.66 -29.50 -32.00
N PRO A 200 -24.16 -30.75 -32.14
CA PRO A 200 -23.73 -31.86 -31.30
C PRO A 200 -22.26 -32.19 -31.57
N VAL A 201 -21.46 -32.28 -30.51
CA VAL A 201 -20.07 -32.78 -30.57
C VAL A 201 -20.10 -34.31 -30.69
N PRO A 202 -19.43 -34.93 -31.68
CA PRO A 202 -19.37 -36.38 -31.79
C PRO A 202 -18.46 -37.01 -30.72
N PRO A 203 -18.73 -38.25 -30.28
CA PRO A 203 -17.97 -38.91 -29.23
C PRO A 203 -16.56 -39.31 -29.69
N PRO A 204 -15.58 -39.36 -28.77
CA PRO A 204 -14.20 -39.75 -29.09
C PRO A 204 -14.07 -41.26 -29.37
N PRO A 205 -13.13 -41.67 -30.23
CA PRO A 205 -12.88 -43.09 -30.53
C PRO A 205 -12.17 -43.82 -29.39
N PRO A 206 -12.33 -45.17 -29.29
CA PRO A 206 -11.76 -45.96 -28.20
C PRO A 206 -10.25 -46.14 -28.38
N ALA A 207 -9.52 -46.09 -27.26
CA ALA A 207 -8.11 -46.44 -27.18
C ALA A 207 -7.94 -47.95 -27.32
N THR A 208 -7.05 -48.37 -28.23
CA THR A 208 -6.56 -49.75 -28.28
C THR A 208 -5.27 -49.84 -27.50
N ASP A 209 -5.30 -50.64 -26.44
CA ASP A 209 -4.11 -51.18 -25.79
C ASP A 209 -3.37 -52.11 -26.77
N THR A 210 -2.05 -51.97 -26.84
CA THR A 210 -1.19 -53.00 -27.42
C THR A 210 0.05 -53.13 -26.55
N GLU A 211 0.01 -54.12 -25.66
CA GLU A 211 1.20 -54.75 -25.10
C GLU A 211 1.95 -55.49 -26.22
N GLY A 212 3.27 -55.34 -26.25
CA GLY A 212 4.14 -56.08 -27.16
C GLY A 212 5.61 -55.93 -26.77
N HIS A 213 6.05 -56.79 -25.85
CA HIS A 213 7.44 -56.94 -25.42
C HIS A 213 8.35 -57.37 -26.59
N GLY A 214 9.57 -56.83 -26.67
CA GLY A 214 10.63 -57.44 -27.47
C GLY A 214 11.91 -56.62 -27.70
N SER A 215 12.99 -57.05 -27.05
CA SER A 215 14.39 -56.99 -27.50
C SER A 215 15.24 -55.72 -27.25
N TRP A 216 15.91 -55.75 -26.10
CA TRP A 216 17.34 -55.45 -25.87
C TRP A 216 18.15 -55.15 -27.16
N GLN A 217 18.65 -53.92 -27.33
CA GLN A 217 20.06 -53.56 -27.54
C GLN A 217 20.25 -52.16 -28.15
N THR A 218 20.99 -51.34 -27.41
CA THR A 218 22.00 -50.35 -27.85
C THR A 218 21.56 -48.94 -28.31
N THR A 219 22.12 -47.96 -27.58
CA THR A 219 22.67 -46.66 -28.04
C THR A 219 21.78 -45.41 -27.97
N THR A 220 21.93 -44.69 -26.85
CA THR A 220 22.04 -43.22 -26.69
C THR A 220 21.56 -42.29 -27.81
N ALA A 221 20.57 -41.43 -27.51
CA ALA A 221 20.62 -39.97 -27.77
C ALA A 221 19.45 -39.21 -27.10
N PHE A 222 19.80 -38.35 -26.13
CA PHE A 222 19.15 -37.08 -25.76
C PHE A 222 17.61 -36.98 -25.62
N VAL A 223 17.13 -37.01 -24.37
CA VAL A 223 16.00 -36.18 -23.91
C VAL A 223 16.39 -35.47 -22.61
N VAL A 224 17.05 -34.32 -22.72
CA VAL A 224 17.12 -33.29 -21.69
C VAL A 224 17.08 -31.95 -22.41
N GLY A 225 16.02 -31.16 -22.22
CA GLY A 225 16.00 -29.79 -22.73
C GLY A 225 14.65 -29.11 -22.92
N GLY A 226 13.56 -29.51 -22.24
CA GLY A 226 12.23 -28.95 -22.54
C GLY A 226 11.32 -28.58 -21.37
N VAL A 227 11.59 -29.04 -20.14
CA VAL A 227 10.72 -28.76 -18.97
C VAL A 227 11.57 -28.44 -17.74
N GLY A 228 12.50 -27.47 -17.88
CA GLY A 228 13.42 -27.07 -16.80
C GLY A 228 13.22 -25.64 -16.28
N ILE A 229 12.54 -24.76 -17.03
CA ILE A 229 12.60 -23.31 -16.76
C ILE A 229 11.46 -22.82 -15.85
N ALA A 230 10.36 -23.56 -15.71
CA ALA A 230 9.26 -23.17 -14.82
C ALA A 230 9.42 -23.64 -13.35
N GLY A 231 10.29 -24.62 -13.08
CA GLY A 231 10.52 -25.14 -11.71
C GLY A 231 11.53 -24.35 -10.88
N LEU A 232 12.44 -23.61 -11.51
CA LEU A 232 13.56 -22.95 -10.82
C LEU A 232 13.18 -21.62 -10.14
N ALA A 233 12.06 -20.99 -10.51
CA ALA A 233 11.65 -19.71 -9.91
C ALA A 233 11.10 -19.89 -8.48
N LEU A 234 10.39 -20.99 -8.20
CA LEU A 234 9.87 -21.28 -6.85
C LEU A 234 10.89 -22.03 -5.97
N GLY A 235 11.75 -22.88 -6.57
CA GLY A 235 12.81 -23.58 -5.84
C GLY A 235 13.95 -22.68 -5.35
N GLY A 236 14.29 -21.61 -6.09
CA GLY A 236 15.41 -20.73 -5.76
C GLY A 236 15.22 -19.91 -4.49
N VAL A 237 13.99 -19.45 -4.20
CA VAL A 237 13.70 -18.63 -3.00
C VAL A 237 13.72 -19.47 -1.73
N MET A 238 13.18 -20.69 -1.78
CA MET A 238 13.16 -21.60 -0.62
C MET A 238 14.50 -22.31 -0.41
N GLY A 239 15.22 -22.66 -1.48
CA GLY A 239 16.57 -23.24 -1.41
C GLY A 239 17.64 -22.25 -0.96
N GLY A 240 17.52 -20.96 -1.32
CA GLY A 240 18.46 -19.92 -0.91
C GLY A 240 18.46 -19.67 0.61
N LEU A 241 17.28 -19.69 1.24
CA LEU A 241 17.14 -19.51 2.70
C LEU A 241 17.62 -20.73 3.50
N ALA A 242 17.52 -21.94 2.93
CA ALA A 242 18.06 -23.15 3.54
C ALA A 242 19.60 -23.19 3.50
N LEU A 243 20.21 -22.75 2.40
CA LEU A 243 21.67 -22.68 2.25
C LEU A 243 22.30 -21.58 3.11
N SER A 244 21.66 -20.41 3.23
CA SER A 244 22.17 -19.34 4.10
C SER A 244 22.11 -19.73 5.58
N LYS A 245 21.06 -20.44 6.02
CA LYS A 245 20.94 -20.93 7.39
C LYS A 245 21.94 -22.06 7.70
N LYS A 246 22.20 -22.95 6.75
CA LYS A 246 23.23 -23.98 6.91
C LYS A 246 24.63 -23.38 7.09
N ALA A 247 24.97 -22.35 6.33
CA ALA A 247 26.23 -21.63 6.52
C ALA A 247 26.30 -20.95 7.89
N THR A 248 25.22 -20.31 8.36
CA THR A 248 25.19 -19.72 9.71
C THR A 248 25.34 -20.75 10.82
N VAL A 249 24.75 -21.95 10.68
CA VAL A 249 24.93 -23.04 11.66
C VAL A 249 26.36 -23.58 11.61
N ASP A 250 26.90 -23.85 10.42
CA ASP A 250 28.27 -24.39 10.27
C ASP A 250 29.35 -23.38 10.73
N ASP A 251 29.13 -22.06 10.55
CA ASP A 251 30.05 -21.00 10.99
C ASP A 251 29.94 -20.68 12.49
N ASN A 252 28.84 -21.05 13.15
CA ASN A 252 28.54 -20.68 14.53
C ASN A 252 28.31 -21.87 15.48
N CYS A 253 28.50 -23.09 14.97
CA CYS A 253 28.44 -24.34 15.74
C CYS A 253 29.63 -25.23 15.41
N ASP A 254 30.32 -25.72 16.44
CA ASP A 254 31.31 -26.79 16.34
C ASP A 254 30.74 -28.06 17.01
N GLY A 255 30.28 -29.00 16.19
CA GLY A 255 29.55 -30.18 16.64
C GLY A 255 28.21 -29.81 17.31
N THR A 256 28.08 -30.10 18.61
CA THR A 256 26.86 -29.80 19.40
C THR A 256 26.94 -28.49 20.20
N ILE A 257 28.04 -27.74 20.05
CA ILE A 257 28.26 -26.50 20.80
C ILE A 257 28.10 -25.30 19.84
N CYS A 258 27.06 -24.50 20.07
CA CYS A 258 26.75 -23.30 19.27
C CYS A 258 26.87 -22.03 20.12
N ASN A 259 27.26 -20.91 19.49
CA ASN A 259 27.10 -19.58 20.08
C ASN A 259 25.63 -19.12 20.04
N HIS A 260 25.34 -17.94 20.58
CA HIS A 260 23.97 -17.40 20.65
C HIS A 260 23.28 -17.30 19.27
N GLU A 261 24.03 -16.98 18.22
CA GLU A 261 23.51 -16.86 16.86
C GLU A 261 23.25 -18.24 16.22
N GLY A 262 24.16 -19.21 16.41
CA GLY A 262 23.99 -20.58 15.94
C GLY A 262 22.80 -21.29 16.58
N LYS A 263 22.55 -21.04 17.87
CA LYS A 263 21.40 -21.62 18.60
C LYS A 263 20.05 -21.12 18.07
N LEU A 264 19.95 -19.81 17.80
CA LEU A 264 18.74 -19.22 17.21
C LEU A 264 18.47 -19.74 15.80
N ALA A 265 19.52 -20.01 15.02
CA ALA A 265 19.39 -20.59 13.69
C ALA A 265 18.88 -22.04 13.76
N ALA A 266 19.43 -22.87 14.65
CA ALA A 266 19.04 -24.26 14.84
C ALA A 266 17.58 -24.42 15.33
N ASP A 267 17.14 -23.61 16.30
CA ASP A 267 15.78 -23.69 16.88
C ASP A 267 14.67 -23.22 15.92
N SER A 268 15.04 -22.57 14.80
CA SER A 268 14.12 -22.05 13.77
C SER A 268 13.91 -22.98 12.58
N SER A 269 14.34 -24.25 12.70
CA SER A 269 14.31 -25.29 11.67
C SER A 269 13.31 -26.40 12.00
#